data_AF-A0A923ZEQ6-F1
#
_entry.id   AF-A0A923ZEQ6-F1
#
_cell.length_a   1.000
_cell.length_b   1.000
_cell.length_c   1.000
_cell.angle_alpha   90.00
_cell.angle_beta   90.00
_cell.angle_gamma   90.00
#
_symmetry.space_group_name_H-M   'P 1'
#
loop_
_entity.id
_entity.type
_entity.pdbx_description
1 polymer ?
#
loop_
_entity_poly.entity_id
_entity_poly.type
_entity_poly.pdbx_seq_one_letter_code
_entity_poly.pdbx_strand_id
1 'polypeptide(L)'
;AQPIDCFYVYPTVSTDQSGNSDLSIDAAETNVAKVQFAPFRTICRTYAPMYRQVTLKALRDVLTGKASSADRVMAYKDVVAAWDDYLARDNKGRGVILIGHSQGSGLAKALLHNEIEGKPVARQLIAAYIPGNNVLVPAGKDVGGDLASTPLCRGARQTGCVVAWVSFRDGKVPPADSRFGRSSTPGLDVACVNPAALGGGRAPLTALLPAGAAIVDNSSAQAAWAKGVTVTTPFVALPGLLSGECQAVDGAHVLAIRTDADANDPRTDSIGGDVVAGGAIIEGWGLHLIDVNAVLGDLVALGHHQGQAWLASR
;
A
#
# COMPACT_ATOMS: atom_id res chain seq x y z
N ALA A 1 12.92 -9.91 21.72
CA ALA A 1 11.63 -9.90 21.01
C ALA A 1 11.41 -8.51 20.43
N GLN A 2 10.76 -8.37 19.28
CA GLN A 2 10.51 -7.05 18.70
C GLN A 2 9.48 -6.27 19.52
N PRO A 3 9.69 -4.97 19.76
CA PRO A 3 8.96 -4.22 20.77
C PRO A 3 7.59 -3.72 20.29
N ILE A 4 7.36 -3.71 18.97
CA ILE A 4 6.14 -3.26 18.31
C ILE A 4 5.60 -4.35 17.38
N ASP A 5 4.37 -4.18 16.95
CA ASP A 5 3.63 -5.11 16.09
C ASP A 5 3.31 -4.46 14.74
N CYS A 6 3.16 -5.27 13.70
CA CYS A 6 2.53 -4.84 12.45
C CYS A 6 1.36 -5.75 12.13
N PHE A 7 0.24 -5.15 11.76
CA PHE A 7 -0.98 -5.83 11.35
C PHE A 7 -1.24 -5.52 9.87
N TYR A 8 -1.14 -6.53 9.02
CA TYR A 8 -1.17 -6.40 7.57
C TYR A 8 -2.46 -6.97 6.96
N VAL A 9 -3.22 -6.10 6.30
CA VAL A 9 -4.38 -6.47 5.48
C VAL A 9 -3.94 -6.47 4.03
N TYR A 10 -3.77 -7.66 3.47
CA TYR A 10 -3.19 -7.88 2.14
C TYR A 10 -4.17 -7.51 0.99
N PRO A 11 -3.72 -7.34 -0.26
CA PRO A 11 -4.58 -6.93 -1.39
C PRO A 11 -5.36 -8.12 -1.98
N THR A 12 -6.20 -7.86 -2.99
CA THR A 12 -6.82 -8.95 -3.76
C THR A 12 -5.77 -9.76 -4.51
N VAL A 13 -5.63 -11.04 -4.17
CA VAL A 13 -4.72 -12.02 -4.79
C VAL A 13 -5.40 -13.36 -5.09
N SER A 14 -6.55 -13.64 -4.48
CA SER A 14 -7.23 -14.93 -4.59
C SER A 14 -7.63 -15.24 -6.03
N THR A 15 -7.26 -16.45 -6.46
CA THR A 15 -7.61 -17.05 -7.75
C THR A 15 -8.91 -17.87 -7.70
N ASP A 16 -9.59 -17.94 -6.56
CA ASP A 16 -10.89 -18.58 -6.41
C ASP A 16 -11.92 -18.04 -7.41
N GLN A 17 -12.87 -18.91 -7.76
CA GLN A 17 -13.90 -18.62 -8.75
C GLN A 17 -15.21 -18.09 -8.14
N SER A 18 -15.34 -18.12 -6.81
CA SER A 18 -16.43 -17.48 -6.07
C SER A 18 -16.26 -15.96 -5.97
N GLY A 19 -17.28 -15.26 -5.47
CA GLY A 19 -17.23 -13.81 -5.24
C GLY A 19 -16.18 -13.41 -4.21
N ASN A 20 -16.09 -14.18 -3.13
CA ASN A 20 -15.08 -14.06 -2.09
C ASN A 20 -14.22 -15.33 -2.04
N SER A 21 -12.97 -15.19 -1.60
CA SER A 21 -12.09 -16.34 -1.36
C SER A 21 -12.61 -17.20 -0.22
N ASP A 22 -12.06 -18.40 -0.09
CA ASP A 22 -12.07 -19.13 1.18
C ASP A 22 -11.05 -18.54 2.18
N LEU A 23 -10.72 -19.29 3.23
CA LEU A 23 -9.73 -18.93 4.25
C LEU A 23 -8.42 -19.75 4.14
N SER A 24 -8.27 -20.53 3.07
CA SER A 24 -7.09 -21.34 2.80
C SER A 24 -5.92 -20.44 2.41
N ILE A 25 -4.73 -20.78 2.88
CA ILE A 25 -3.51 -20.05 2.51
C ILE A 25 -2.96 -20.67 1.23
N ASP A 26 -3.14 -19.99 0.11
CA ASP A 26 -2.56 -20.44 -1.16
C ASP A 26 -1.23 -19.74 -1.46
N ALA A 27 -0.64 -20.12 -2.61
CA ALA A 27 0.62 -19.57 -3.08
C ALA A 27 0.53 -18.05 -3.32
N ALA A 28 -0.64 -17.53 -3.72
CA ALA A 28 -0.83 -16.10 -4.02
C ALA A 28 -0.78 -15.25 -2.74
N GLU A 29 -1.47 -15.68 -1.68
CA GLU A 29 -1.48 -15.07 -0.35
C GLU A 29 -0.09 -15.15 0.30
N THR A 30 0.57 -16.31 0.18
CA THR A 30 1.94 -16.49 0.65
C THR A 30 2.91 -15.55 -0.09
N ASN A 31 2.79 -15.45 -1.42
CA ASN A 31 3.65 -14.59 -2.22
C ASN A 31 3.48 -13.11 -1.85
N VAL A 32 2.24 -12.61 -1.74
CA VAL A 32 2.02 -11.19 -1.46
C VAL A 32 2.50 -10.80 -0.06
N ALA A 33 2.28 -11.65 0.95
CA ALA A 33 2.85 -11.45 2.27
C ALA A 33 4.38 -11.44 2.23
N LYS A 34 4.99 -12.32 1.42
CA LYS A 34 6.44 -12.34 1.23
C LYS A 34 6.96 -11.04 0.62
N VAL A 35 6.34 -10.54 -0.45
CA VAL A 35 6.90 -9.41 -1.21
C VAL A 35 6.47 -8.02 -0.70
N GLN A 36 5.39 -7.91 0.06
CA GLN A 36 4.93 -6.62 0.60
C GLN A 36 5.17 -6.48 2.10
N PHE A 37 5.15 -7.59 2.85
CA PHE A 37 5.10 -7.53 4.32
C PHE A 37 6.33 -8.11 5.01
N ALA A 38 6.98 -9.13 4.45
CA ALA A 38 8.12 -9.79 5.10
C ALA A 38 9.27 -8.85 5.51
N PRO A 39 9.61 -7.76 4.77
CA PRO A 39 10.65 -6.82 5.22
C PRO A 39 10.36 -6.13 6.56
N PHE A 40 9.08 -5.95 6.92
CA PHE A 40 8.68 -5.37 8.22
C PHE A 40 9.04 -6.26 9.41
N ARG A 41 9.32 -7.55 9.20
CA ARG A 41 9.82 -8.46 10.25
C ARG A 41 11.15 -8.01 10.87
N THR A 42 11.82 -7.02 10.29
CA THR A 42 13.04 -6.44 10.86
C THR A 42 12.74 -5.46 12.01
N ILE A 43 11.51 -4.94 12.08
CA ILE A 43 11.12 -3.89 13.02
C ILE A 43 9.93 -4.26 13.92
N CYS A 44 9.04 -5.15 13.47
CA CYS A 44 7.82 -5.52 14.19
C CYS A 44 7.45 -7.01 14.09
N ARG A 45 6.76 -7.52 15.13
CA ARG A 45 6.13 -8.85 15.06
C ARG A 45 5.02 -8.80 14.01
N THR A 46 5.02 -9.75 13.08
CA THR A 46 4.15 -9.69 11.90
C THR A 46 2.87 -10.48 12.09
N TYR A 47 1.74 -9.82 11.91
CA TYR A 47 0.39 -10.40 11.91
C TYR A 47 -0.26 -10.13 10.55
N ALA A 48 -0.62 -11.18 9.83
CA ALA A 48 -1.29 -11.10 8.53
C ALA A 48 -2.49 -12.06 8.54
N PRO A 49 -3.68 -11.60 8.96
CA PRO A 49 -4.84 -12.48 9.08
C PRO A 49 -5.41 -12.86 7.71
N MET A 50 -5.90 -14.09 7.62
CA MET A 50 -6.75 -14.51 6.50
C MET A 50 -8.14 -13.88 6.63
N TYR A 51 -8.67 -13.41 5.52
CA TYR A 51 -10.01 -12.85 5.42
C TYR A 51 -10.59 -13.19 4.05
N ARG A 52 -11.91 -13.32 3.93
CA ARG A 52 -12.56 -13.69 2.66
C ARG A 52 -12.58 -12.51 1.68
N GLN A 53 -11.44 -12.23 1.08
CA GLN A 53 -11.21 -11.15 0.12
C GLN A 53 -12.12 -11.26 -1.10
N VAL A 54 -12.49 -10.13 -1.71
CA VAL A 54 -13.07 -10.16 -3.07
C VAL A 54 -12.02 -10.75 -4.01
N THR A 55 -12.38 -11.77 -4.79
CA THR A 55 -11.47 -12.52 -5.67
C THR A 55 -11.10 -11.72 -6.93
N LEU A 56 -10.04 -12.14 -7.61
CA LEU A 56 -9.67 -11.58 -8.91
C LEU A 56 -10.78 -11.75 -9.95
N LYS A 57 -11.53 -12.86 -9.90
CA LYS A 57 -12.67 -13.07 -10.79
C LYS A 57 -13.75 -12.00 -10.56
N ALA A 58 -14.18 -11.80 -9.31
CA ALA A 58 -15.21 -10.81 -9.00
C ALA A 58 -14.74 -9.38 -9.29
N LEU A 59 -13.46 -9.08 -9.06
CA LEU A 59 -12.87 -7.79 -9.45
C LEU A 59 -12.94 -7.58 -10.97
N ARG A 60 -12.57 -8.58 -11.78
CA ARG A 60 -12.67 -8.50 -13.25
C ARG A 60 -14.12 -8.35 -13.72
N ASP A 61 -15.06 -9.03 -13.08
CA ASP A 61 -16.48 -8.88 -13.38
C ASP A 61 -16.89 -7.40 -13.22
N VAL A 62 -16.54 -6.74 -12.11
CA VAL A 62 -16.81 -5.29 -11.93
C VAL A 62 -16.12 -4.43 -12.98
N LEU A 63 -14.84 -4.68 -13.26
CA LEU A 63 -14.07 -3.88 -14.24
C LEU A 63 -14.59 -4.02 -15.67
N THR A 64 -15.29 -5.11 -15.97
CA THR A 64 -15.93 -5.34 -17.27
C THR A 64 -17.42 -4.97 -17.27
N GLY A 65 -17.89 -4.23 -16.24
CA GLY A 65 -19.27 -3.74 -16.14
C GLY A 65 -20.29 -4.80 -15.69
N LYS A 66 -19.84 -5.97 -15.23
CA LYS A 66 -20.72 -7.02 -14.70
C LYS A 66 -20.96 -6.81 -13.20
N ALA A 67 -22.06 -7.37 -12.71
CA ALA A 67 -22.34 -7.42 -11.28
C ALA A 67 -21.31 -8.30 -10.55
N SER A 68 -20.84 -7.82 -9.40
CA SER A 68 -20.01 -8.61 -8.49
C SER A 68 -20.88 -9.53 -7.65
N SER A 69 -20.52 -10.81 -7.57
CA SER A 69 -21.09 -11.74 -6.57
C SER A 69 -20.44 -11.62 -5.19
N ALA A 70 -19.41 -10.76 -5.05
CA ALA A 70 -18.67 -10.61 -3.81
C ALA A 70 -19.37 -9.77 -2.76
N ASP A 71 -19.30 -10.23 -1.51
CA ASP A 71 -19.71 -9.51 -0.31
C ASP A 71 -18.51 -8.78 0.31
N ARG A 72 -18.47 -7.45 0.13
CA ARG A 72 -17.43 -6.60 0.74
C ARG A 72 -17.59 -6.44 2.25
N VAL A 73 -18.80 -6.58 2.77
CA VAL A 73 -19.09 -6.48 4.21
C VAL A 73 -18.54 -7.71 4.91
N MET A 74 -18.64 -8.89 4.31
CA MET A 74 -18.01 -10.12 4.80
C MET A 74 -16.50 -9.95 4.97
N ALA A 75 -15.80 -9.47 3.94
CA ALA A 75 -14.36 -9.23 4.00
C ALA A 75 -13.98 -8.27 5.14
N TYR A 76 -14.76 -7.20 5.34
CA TYR A 76 -14.54 -6.25 6.41
C TYR A 76 -14.78 -6.86 7.81
N LYS A 77 -15.87 -7.62 7.97
CA LYS A 77 -16.17 -8.31 9.24
C LYS A 77 -15.08 -9.32 9.63
N ASP A 78 -14.50 -10.01 8.66
CA ASP A 78 -13.39 -10.93 8.92
C ASP A 78 -12.15 -10.18 9.42
N VAL A 79 -11.82 -9.02 8.82
CA VAL A 79 -10.71 -8.17 9.29
C VAL A 79 -10.96 -7.62 10.70
N VAL A 80 -12.18 -7.19 11.01
CA VAL A 80 -12.56 -6.74 12.37
C VAL A 80 -12.41 -7.89 13.36
N ALA A 81 -12.94 -9.07 13.04
CA ALA A 81 -12.81 -10.25 13.91
C ALA A 81 -11.35 -10.62 14.16
N ALA A 82 -10.49 -10.56 13.14
CA ALA A 82 -9.07 -10.81 13.27
C ALA A 82 -8.35 -9.73 14.11
N TRP A 83 -8.74 -8.47 13.98
CA TRP A 83 -8.21 -7.36 14.77
C TRP A 83 -8.56 -7.51 16.25
N ASP A 84 -9.82 -7.79 16.56
CA ASP A 84 -10.30 -8.00 17.94
C ASP A 84 -9.58 -9.18 18.59
N ASP A 85 -9.44 -10.28 17.86
CA ASP A 85 -8.73 -11.47 18.30
C ASP A 85 -7.24 -11.18 18.57
N TYR A 86 -6.58 -10.47 17.66
CA TYR A 86 -5.20 -10.01 17.83
C TYR A 86 -5.05 -9.13 19.08
N LEU A 87 -5.95 -8.16 19.30
CA LEU A 87 -5.90 -7.30 20.48
C LEU A 87 -6.06 -8.11 21.78
N ALA A 88 -6.99 -9.07 21.79
CA ALA A 88 -7.31 -9.87 22.96
C ALA A 88 -6.21 -10.87 23.34
N ARG A 89 -5.59 -11.52 22.36
CA ARG A 89 -4.66 -12.64 22.60
C ARG A 89 -3.20 -12.25 22.44
N ASP A 90 -2.91 -11.36 21.50
CA ASP A 90 -1.59 -11.24 20.90
C ASP A 90 -0.93 -9.89 21.11
N ASN A 91 -1.64 -8.77 21.11
CA ASN A 91 -1.04 -7.44 21.16
C ASN A 91 -0.47 -7.07 22.54
N LYS A 92 -1.17 -7.42 23.63
CA LYS A 92 -0.76 -7.16 25.02
C LYS A 92 -0.38 -5.69 25.29
N GLY A 93 -1.05 -4.74 24.63
CA GLY A 93 -0.85 -3.29 24.80
C GLY A 93 0.33 -2.69 24.04
N ARG A 94 0.95 -3.46 23.12
CA ARG A 94 2.05 -2.99 22.25
C ARG A 94 1.57 -1.99 21.20
N GLY A 95 2.50 -1.19 20.72
CA GLY A 95 2.26 -0.30 19.60
C GLY A 95 2.15 -1.11 18.32
N VAL A 96 1.28 -0.68 17.41
CA VAL A 96 0.97 -1.38 16.18
C VAL A 96 1.01 -0.45 14.97
N ILE A 97 1.69 -0.90 13.92
CA ILE A 97 1.61 -0.30 12.59
C ILE A 97 0.53 -1.07 11.81
N LEU A 98 -0.50 -0.35 11.35
CA LEU A 98 -1.53 -0.91 10.47
C LEU A 98 -1.09 -0.77 9.03
N ILE A 99 -1.05 -1.84 8.26
CA ILE A 99 -0.57 -1.83 6.87
C ILE A 99 -1.65 -2.42 5.98
N GLY A 100 -2.02 -1.71 4.92
CA GLY A 100 -2.94 -2.18 3.91
C GLY A 100 -2.34 -2.06 2.51
N HIS A 101 -2.90 -2.78 1.54
CA HIS A 101 -2.69 -2.47 0.14
C HIS A 101 -3.95 -2.73 -0.68
N SER A 102 -4.27 -1.88 -1.66
CA SER A 102 -5.41 -2.06 -2.58
C SER A 102 -6.75 -2.27 -1.86
N GLN A 103 -7.32 -3.49 -1.92
CA GLN A 103 -8.48 -3.86 -1.13
C GLN A 103 -8.20 -3.77 0.37
N GLY A 104 -7.08 -4.34 0.82
CA GLY A 104 -6.66 -4.29 2.21
C GLY A 104 -6.42 -2.87 2.71
N SER A 105 -6.02 -1.93 1.85
CA SER A 105 -5.99 -0.50 2.20
C SER A 105 -7.37 0.09 2.44
N GLY A 106 -8.36 -0.27 1.62
CA GLY A 106 -9.75 0.13 1.86
C GLY A 106 -10.28 -0.43 3.19
N LEU A 107 -9.97 -1.68 3.50
CA LEU A 107 -10.36 -2.34 4.75
C LEU A 107 -9.61 -1.77 5.96
N ALA A 108 -8.31 -1.50 5.85
CA ALA A 108 -7.50 -0.87 6.88
C ALA A 108 -7.96 0.56 7.17
N LYS A 109 -8.33 1.33 6.13
CA LYS A 109 -8.96 2.65 6.27
C LYS A 109 -10.28 2.56 7.05
N ALA A 110 -11.15 1.61 6.70
CA ALA A 110 -12.41 1.38 7.42
C ALA A 110 -12.18 0.91 8.87
N LEU A 111 -11.18 0.05 9.11
CA LEU A 111 -10.79 -0.39 10.45
C LEU A 111 -10.31 0.80 11.28
N LEU A 112 -9.46 1.65 10.71
CA LEU A 112 -8.97 2.86 11.37
C LEU A 112 -10.14 3.79 11.76
N HIS A 113 -11.02 4.11 10.81
CA HIS A 113 -12.17 4.99 11.03
C HIS A 113 -13.16 4.44 12.07
N ASN A 114 -13.58 3.19 11.91
CA ASN A 114 -14.67 2.63 12.73
C ASN A 114 -14.20 2.03 14.05
N GLU A 115 -12.99 1.48 14.09
CA GLU A 115 -12.50 0.66 15.21
C GLU A 115 -11.35 1.26 16.01
N ILE A 116 -10.73 2.33 15.52
CA ILE A 116 -9.56 2.94 16.17
C ILE A 116 -9.82 4.40 16.53
N GLU A 117 -10.31 5.24 15.60
CA GLU A 117 -10.56 6.66 15.88
C GLU A 117 -11.50 6.88 17.07
N GLY A 118 -11.11 7.77 17.98
CA GLY A 118 -11.88 8.07 19.19
C GLY A 118 -11.95 6.95 20.24
N LYS A 119 -11.35 5.78 20.00
CA LYS A 119 -11.36 4.64 20.93
C LYS A 119 -10.05 4.53 21.72
N PRO A 120 -10.05 3.87 22.90
CA PRO A 120 -8.84 3.69 23.70
C PRO A 120 -7.67 3.00 22.96
N VAL A 121 -7.95 2.18 21.94
CA VAL A 121 -6.91 1.53 21.14
C VAL A 121 -6.12 2.51 20.26
N ALA A 122 -6.64 3.71 19.97
CA ALA A 122 -5.91 4.75 19.23
C ALA A 122 -4.52 5.05 19.81
N ARG A 123 -4.35 4.96 21.14
CA ARG A 123 -3.06 5.15 21.83
C ARG A 123 -2.00 4.10 21.49
N GLN A 124 -2.41 3.01 20.85
CA GLN A 124 -1.53 1.93 20.39
C GLN A 124 -1.13 2.11 18.92
N LEU A 125 -1.82 2.97 18.16
CA LEU A 125 -1.49 3.21 16.75
C LEU A 125 -0.15 3.94 16.64
N ILE A 126 0.85 3.29 16.04
CA ILE A 126 2.11 3.90 15.67
C ILE A 126 1.93 4.68 14.38
N ALA A 127 1.43 4.02 13.34
CA ALA A 127 1.08 4.63 12.06
C ALA A 127 0.14 3.70 11.28
N ALA A 128 -0.52 4.25 10.27
CA ALA A 128 -1.21 3.46 9.24
C ALA A 128 -0.57 3.71 7.87
N TYR A 129 -0.18 2.66 7.16
CA TYR A 129 0.33 2.72 5.79
C TYR A 129 -0.74 2.19 4.84
N ILE A 130 -1.32 3.07 4.02
CA ILE A 130 -2.50 2.81 3.20
C ILE A 130 -2.24 3.16 1.71
N PRO A 131 -1.32 2.45 1.02
CA PRO A 131 -1.12 2.56 -0.43
C PRO A 131 -2.22 1.94 -1.28
N GLY A 132 -2.38 2.41 -2.52
CA GLY A 132 -3.19 1.74 -3.55
C GLY A 132 -4.70 1.82 -3.30
N ASN A 133 -5.15 2.78 -2.48
CA ASN A 133 -6.55 3.13 -2.32
C ASN A 133 -6.64 4.61 -1.96
N ASN A 134 -7.64 5.32 -2.47
CA ASN A 134 -7.79 6.73 -2.13
C ASN A 134 -8.14 6.87 -0.64
N VAL A 135 -7.39 7.73 0.05
CA VAL A 135 -7.77 8.30 1.35
C VAL A 135 -8.15 9.75 1.05
N LEU A 136 -9.40 10.13 1.28
CA LEU A 136 -9.87 11.49 0.99
C LEU A 136 -9.63 12.42 2.18
N VAL A 137 -9.12 13.62 1.89
CA VAL A 137 -8.93 14.70 2.87
C VAL A 137 -9.39 16.02 2.26
N PRO A 138 -9.89 16.98 3.05
CA PRO A 138 -10.16 18.32 2.53
C PRO A 138 -8.88 18.95 1.98
N ALA A 139 -9.01 19.74 0.90
CA ALA A 139 -7.86 20.35 0.25
C ALA A 139 -6.97 21.14 1.24
N GLY A 140 -5.68 20.83 1.25
CA GLY A 140 -4.69 21.44 2.15
C GLY A 140 -4.85 21.08 3.63
N LYS A 141 -5.61 20.04 3.97
CA LYS A 141 -5.78 19.53 5.35
C LYS A 141 -5.21 18.13 5.49
N ASP A 142 -4.93 17.76 6.74
CA ASP A 142 -4.41 16.44 7.12
C ASP A 142 -5.47 15.52 7.74
N VAL A 143 -6.65 16.05 8.08
CA VAL A 143 -7.80 15.34 8.69
C VAL A 143 -9.12 15.91 8.17
N GLY A 144 -10.22 15.21 8.45
CA GLY A 144 -11.58 15.70 8.24
C GLY A 144 -12.26 15.21 6.96
N GLY A 145 -11.70 14.17 6.32
CA GLY A 145 -12.30 13.47 5.19
C GLY A 145 -12.67 12.04 5.60
N ASP A 146 -12.04 11.05 4.97
CA ASP A 146 -12.23 9.63 5.31
C ASP A 146 -11.81 9.30 6.76
N LEU A 147 -10.87 10.08 7.31
CA LEU A 147 -10.40 9.96 8.68
C LEU A 147 -10.66 11.28 9.40
N ALA A 148 -11.40 11.22 10.50
CA ALA A 148 -11.89 12.41 11.20
C ALA A 148 -10.79 13.07 12.04
N SER A 149 -9.87 12.27 12.60
CA SER A 149 -8.94 12.69 13.65
C SER A 149 -7.50 12.20 13.48
N THR A 150 -7.27 11.15 12.67
CA THR A 150 -5.94 10.60 12.41
C THR A 150 -5.27 11.39 11.27
N PRO A 151 -4.25 12.23 11.54
CA PRO A 151 -3.67 13.10 10.53
C PRO A 151 -2.78 12.35 9.54
N LEU A 152 -2.57 12.92 8.36
CA LEU A 152 -1.46 12.56 7.50
C LEU A 152 -0.11 12.73 8.22
N CYS A 153 0.84 11.84 7.95
CA CYS A 153 2.18 11.92 8.52
C CYS A 153 2.99 13.04 7.85
N ARG A 154 3.61 13.89 8.68
CA ARG A 154 4.46 15.03 8.29
C ARG A 154 5.86 14.99 8.90
N GLY A 155 6.15 14.00 9.77
CA GLY A 155 7.48 13.84 10.37
C GLY A 155 7.84 12.39 10.68
N ALA A 156 9.14 12.06 10.58
CA ALA A 156 9.61 10.67 10.68
C ALA A 156 9.43 10.04 12.06
N ARG A 157 9.27 10.85 13.10
CA ARG A 157 9.00 10.42 14.49
C ARG A 157 7.54 10.67 14.92
N GLN A 158 6.68 11.14 14.01
CA GLN A 158 5.27 11.35 14.32
C GLN A 158 4.57 10.00 14.44
N THR A 159 3.80 9.83 15.52
CA THR A 159 2.99 8.63 15.76
C THR A 159 1.51 8.95 15.65
N GLY A 160 0.67 7.93 15.46
CA GLY A 160 -0.78 8.09 15.32
C GLY A 160 -1.17 8.83 14.05
N CYS A 161 -0.44 8.62 12.95
CA CYS A 161 -0.65 9.28 11.67
C CYS A 161 -0.75 8.29 10.51
N VAL A 162 -1.18 8.77 9.33
CA VAL A 162 -1.38 7.96 8.12
C VAL A 162 -0.42 8.37 7.01
N VAL A 163 0.19 7.38 6.37
CA VAL A 163 0.92 7.52 5.09
C VAL A 163 0.05 6.86 4.03
N ALA A 164 -0.50 7.64 3.09
CA ALA A 164 -1.37 7.16 2.04
C ALA A 164 -0.95 7.75 0.70
N TRP A 165 -1.06 6.94 -0.37
CA TRP A 165 -0.81 7.36 -1.74
C TRP A 165 -1.41 6.35 -2.72
N VAL A 166 -1.51 6.78 -3.96
CA VAL A 166 -1.60 5.91 -5.13
C VAL A 166 -0.49 6.32 -6.09
N SER A 167 0.15 5.37 -6.76
CA SER A 167 1.32 5.66 -7.58
C SER A 167 1.02 5.67 -9.08
N PHE A 168 1.59 6.66 -9.75
CA PHE A 168 1.56 6.79 -11.21
C PHE A 168 2.98 7.09 -11.69
N ARG A 169 3.27 6.75 -12.94
CA ARG A 169 4.53 7.19 -13.56
C ARG A 169 4.56 8.71 -13.64
N ASP A 170 5.71 9.30 -13.39
CA ASP A 170 5.92 10.74 -13.52
C ASP A 170 5.58 11.21 -14.94
N GLY A 171 4.87 12.32 -15.05
CA GLY A 171 4.32 12.83 -16.32
C GLY A 171 3.08 12.10 -16.86
N LYS A 172 2.58 11.05 -16.19
CA LYS A 172 1.30 10.40 -16.54
C LYS A 172 0.17 10.95 -15.67
N VAL A 173 -0.79 11.60 -16.32
CA VAL A 173 -1.99 12.12 -15.68
C VAL A 173 -3.01 10.98 -15.55
N PRO A 174 -3.55 10.69 -14.36
CA PRO A 174 -4.64 9.74 -14.22
C PRO A 174 -5.83 10.15 -15.12
N PRO A 175 -6.40 9.24 -15.92
CA PRO A 175 -7.60 9.50 -16.72
C PRO A 175 -8.74 10.09 -15.89
N ALA A 176 -9.67 10.82 -16.51
CA ALA A 176 -10.77 11.48 -15.81
C ALA A 176 -11.67 10.49 -15.05
N ASP A 177 -11.83 9.27 -15.57
CA ASP A 177 -12.57 8.15 -14.98
C ASP A 177 -11.69 7.26 -14.07
N SER A 178 -10.45 7.67 -13.81
CA SER A 178 -9.52 6.92 -12.96
C SER A 178 -10.12 6.73 -11.57
N ARG A 179 -10.18 5.47 -11.14
CA ARG A 179 -10.56 5.11 -9.77
C ARG A 179 -9.54 5.61 -8.75
N PHE A 180 -8.27 5.69 -9.14
CA PHE A 180 -7.17 6.07 -8.27
C PHE A 180 -6.70 7.48 -8.57
N GLY A 181 -6.40 8.23 -7.51
CA GLY A 181 -5.77 9.55 -7.61
C GLY A 181 -6.76 10.68 -7.85
N ARG A 182 -8.04 10.38 -8.09
CA ARG A 182 -9.12 11.35 -8.24
C ARG A 182 -10.20 11.17 -7.19
N SER A 183 -10.72 12.29 -6.69
CA SER A 183 -11.88 12.32 -5.80
C SER A 183 -13.15 12.58 -6.60
N SER A 184 -14.20 11.83 -6.32
CA SER A 184 -15.56 12.12 -6.82
C SER A 184 -16.33 13.09 -5.92
N THR A 185 -15.76 13.47 -4.78
CA THR A 185 -16.41 14.32 -3.77
C THR A 185 -15.84 15.75 -3.85
N PRO A 186 -16.66 16.76 -4.17
CA PRO A 186 -16.21 18.15 -4.27
C PRO A 186 -15.51 18.63 -2.98
N GLY A 187 -14.38 19.33 -3.14
CA GLY A 187 -13.61 19.90 -2.03
C GLY A 187 -12.71 18.91 -1.28
N LEU A 188 -12.73 17.63 -1.65
CA LEU A 188 -11.81 16.62 -1.14
C LEU A 188 -10.78 16.24 -2.19
N ASP A 189 -9.53 16.12 -1.76
CA ASP A 189 -8.41 15.61 -2.53
C ASP A 189 -8.07 14.18 -2.11
N VAL A 190 -7.37 13.45 -2.97
CA VAL A 190 -6.71 12.20 -2.57
C VAL A 190 -5.44 12.56 -1.78
N ALA A 191 -5.30 12.00 -0.58
CA ALA A 191 -4.11 12.17 0.22
C ALA A 191 -2.89 11.56 -0.48
N CYS A 192 -1.79 12.31 -0.47
CA CYS A 192 -0.48 11.83 -0.88
C CYS A 192 0.56 12.19 0.17
N VAL A 193 1.21 11.18 0.71
CA VAL A 193 2.37 11.31 1.60
C VAL A 193 3.51 10.48 1.00
N ASN A 194 4.58 11.14 0.58
CA ASN A 194 5.79 10.47 0.12
C ASN A 194 6.59 9.98 1.35
N PRO A 195 6.72 8.66 1.60
CA PRO A 195 7.45 8.16 2.77
C PRO A 195 8.94 8.56 2.76
N ALA A 196 9.54 8.81 1.58
CA ALA A 196 10.91 9.29 1.46
C ALA A 196 11.05 10.82 1.68
N ALA A 197 9.95 11.58 1.66
CA ALA A 197 9.95 13.03 1.80
C ALA A 197 8.67 13.53 2.49
N LEU A 198 8.53 13.27 3.80
CA LEU A 198 7.34 13.64 4.58
C LEU A 198 7.05 15.16 4.62
N GLY A 199 8.09 15.97 4.43
CA GLY A 199 7.98 17.44 4.30
C GLY A 199 7.60 17.94 2.90
N GLY A 200 7.43 17.03 1.94
CA GLY A 200 7.16 17.33 0.54
C GLY A 200 8.41 17.37 -0.34
N GLY A 201 8.17 17.49 -1.65
CA GLY A 201 9.20 17.49 -2.68
C GLY A 201 9.58 16.09 -3.17
N ARG A 202 10.51 16.10 -4.13
CA ARG A 202 11.05 14.89 -4.74
C ARG A 202 12.18 14.30 -3.89
N ALA A 203 12.17 12.99 -3.73
CA ALA A 203 13.27 12.26 -3.08
C ALA A 203 13.57 10.93 -3.79
N PRO A 204 14.83 10.46 -3.76
CA PRO A 204 15.15 9.08 -4.11
C PRO A 204 14.34 8.10 -3.25
N LEU A 205 13.85 7.03 -3.86
CA LEU A 205 13.09 5.99 -3.19
C LEU A 205 13.98 4.79 -2.88
N THR A 206 13.77 4.19 -1.71
CA THR A 206 14.39 2.92 -1.32
C THR A 206 13.49 1.77 -1.75
N ALA A 207 13.46 1.50 -3.05
CA ALA A 207 12.63 0.45 -3.63
C ALA A 207 13.17 -0.96 -3.32
N LEU A 208 12.26 -1.86 -2.95
CA LEU A 208 12.49 -3.30 -2.89
C LEU A 208 11.51 -3.98 -3.85
N LEU A 209 11.90 -4.04 -5.12
CA LEU A 209 11.06 -4.56 -6.20
C LEU A 209 11.09 -6.10 -6.18
N PRO A 210 9.96 -6.79 -6.37
CA PRO A 210 9.96 -8.25 -6.43
C PRO A 210 10.63 -8.72 -7.73
N ALA A 211 11.42 -9.79 -7.63
CA ALA A 211 12.04 -10.42 -8.79
C ALA A 211 11.04 -11.21 -9.67
N GLY A 212 9.84 -11.47 -9.14
CA GLY A 212 8.71 -12.09 -9.84
C GLY A 212 7.43 -11.27 -9.66
N ALA A 213 6.27 -11.93 -9.69
CA ALA A 213 4.97 -11.26 -9.55
C ALA A 213 4.85 -10.51 -8.20
N ALA A 214 4.38 -9.26 -8.26
CA ALA A 214 4.16 -8.42 -7.08
C ALA A 214 2.85 -8.76 -6.36
N ILE A 215 1.70 -8.48 -6.99
CA ILE A 215 0.37 -8.93 -6.53
C ILE A 215 -0.06 -10.16 -7.34
N VAL A 216 -0.08 -9.98 -8.66
CA VAL A 216 -0.56 -10.92 -9.68
C VAL A 216 0.32 -10.80 -10.92
N ASP A 217 0.33 -11.84 -11.75
CA ASP A 217 1.19 -11.93 -12.94
C ASP A 217 0.57 -11.27 -14.19
N ASN A 218 -0.01 -10.08 -14.03
CA ASN A 218 -0.55 -9.29 -15.15
C ASN A 218 0.07 -7.89 -15.20
N SER A 219 1.38 -7.82 -14.97
CA SER A 219 2.13 -6.57 -15.05
C SER A 219 2.63 -6.29 -16.48
N SER A 220 2.93 -5.02 -16.77
CA SER A 220 3.81 -4.68 -17.88
C SER A 220 5.13 -5.45 -17.78
N ALA A 221 5.69 -5.83 -18.93
CA ALA A 221 6.88 -6.66 -18.98
C ALA A 221 8.05 -5.98 -18.26
N GLN A 222 8.66 -6.70 -17.32
CA GLN A 222 9.88 -6.25 -16.66
C GLN A 222 11.08 -6.55 -17.55
N ALA A 223 11.81 -5.51 -17.95
CA ALA A 223 13.10 -5.67 -18.61
C ALA A 223 14.12 -6.34 -17.68
N ALA A 224 15.17 -6.92 -18.25
CA ALA A 224 16.28 -7.48 -17.47
C ALA A 224 16.83 -6.44 -16.48
N TRP A 225 16.94 -6.80 -15.22
CA TRP A 225 17.29 -5.88 -14.14
C TRP A 225 18.67 -5.22 -14.29
N ALA A 226 19.62 -5.93 -14.87
CA ALA A 226 20.92 -5.40 -15.29
C ALA A 226 21.57 -6.30 -16.35
N LYS A 227 22.42 -5.71 -17.20
CA LYS A 227 23.14 -6.42 -18.26
C LYS A 227 24.06 -7.50 -17.69
N GLY A 228 23.87 -8.75 -18.13
CA GLY A 228 24.71 -9.87 -17.72
C GLY A 228 24.50 -10.35 -16.27
N VAL A 229 23.43 -9.90 -15.61
CA VAL A 229 23.12 -10.29 -14.22
C VAL A 229 21.89 -11.19 -14.19
N THR A 230 22.03 -12.35 -13.58
CA THR A 230 20.90 -13.22 -13.22
C THR A 230 20.49 -12.94 -11.78
N VAL A 231 19.25 -12.49 -11.58
CA VAL A 231 18.71 -12.26 -10.23
C VAL A 231 18.30 -13.60 -9.61
N THR A 232 18.88 -13.91 -8.46
CA THR A 232 18.57 -15.12 -7.67
C THR A 232 17.88 -14.80 -6.35
N THR A 233 17.81 -13.53 -5.98
CA THR A 233 17.14 -13.04 -4.76
C THR A 233 15.66 -12.79 -5.01
N PRO A 234 14.80 -12.88 -3.97
CA PRO A 234 13.38 -12.56 -4.12
C PRO A 234 13.10 -11.09 -4.43
N PHE A 235 14.05 -10.21 -4.12
CA PHE A 235 13.96 -8.76 -4.31
C PHE A 235 15.15 -8.23 -5.10
N VAL A 236 14.91 -7.12 -5.80
CA VAL A 236 15.90 -6.32 -6.50
C VAL A 236 15.85 -4.90 -5.92
N ALA A 237 17.01 -4.41 -5.50
CA ALA A 237 17.20 -3.02 -5.10
C ALA A 237 18.00 -2.30 -6.20
N LEU A 238 17.53 -1.13 -6.59
CA LEU A 238 18.16 -0.30 -7.63
C LEU A 238 18.37 1.12 -7.06
N PRO A 239 19.32 1.32 -6.11
CA PRO A 239 19.49 2.60 -5.45
C PRO A 239 19.73 3.73 -6.45
N GLY A 240 18.99 4.82 -6.30
CA GLY A 240 19.06 5.99 -7.19
C GLY A 240 18.31 5.85 -8.51
N LEU A 241 17.75 4.68 -8.86
CA LEU A 241 16.98 4.52 -10.09
C LEU A 241 15.59 5.14 -9.99
N LEU A 242 14.97 5.15 -8.81
CA LEU A 242 13.62 5.69 -8.63
C LEU A 242 13.65 6.93 -7.73
N SER A 243 12.92 7.95 -8.13
CA SER A 243 12.54 9.06 -7.27
C SER A 243 11.02 9.25 -7.26
N GLY A 244 10.49 9.70 -6.13
CA GLY A 244 9.06 9.91 -5.93
C GLY A 244 8.77 11.33 -5.47
N GLU A 245 7.64 11.86 -5.89
CA GLU A 245 7.12 13.17 -5.49
C GLU A 245 5.60 13.14 -5.45
N CYS A 246 5.00 13.67 -4.38
CA CYS A 246 3.55 13.89 -4.37
C CYS A 246 3.21 15.08 -5.26
N GLN A 247 2.40 14.85 -6.29
CA GLN A 247 2.03 15.86 -7.27
C GLN A 247 0.52 16.02 -7.36
N ALA A 248 0.08 17.28 -7.51
CA ALA A 248 -1.26 17.63 -7.94
C ALA A 248 -1.23 17.94 -9.44
N VAL A 249 -1.89 17.12 -10.25
CA VAL A 249 -1.90 17.24 -11.71
C VAL A 249 -3.33 17.06 -12.25
N ASP A 250 -3.86 18.10 -12.88
CA ASP A 250 -5.20 18.09 -13.48
C ASP A 250 -6.32 17.61 -12.52
N GLY A 251 -6.26 18.05 -11.27
CA GLY A 251 -7.22 17.65 -10.22
C GLY A 251 -7.02 16.23 -9.68
N ALA A 252 -5.96 15.53 -10.07
CA ALA A 252 -5.53 14.27 -9.47
C ALA A 252 -4.35 14.49 -8.52
N HIS A 253 -4.34 13.79 -7.39
CA HIS A 253 -3.25 13.83 -6.40
C HIS A 253 -2.64 12.43 -6.26
N VAL A 254 -1.36 12.30 -6.64
CA VAL A 254 -0.68 11.01 -6.79
C VAL A 254 0.77 11.07 -6.31
N LEU A 255 1.33 9.92 -5.95
CA LEU A 255 2.78 9.75 -5.87
C LEU A 255 3.30 9.50 -7.28
N ALA A 256 3.87 10.53 -7.89
CA ALA A 256 4.53 10.45 -9.18
C ALA A 256 5.90 9.78 -9.00
N ILE A 257 6.10 8.63 -9.64
CA ILE A 257 7.34 7.87 -9.60
C ILE A 257 8.09 8.05 -10.92
N ARG A 258 9.29 8.61 -10.84
CA ARG A 258 10.20 8.77 -11.98
C ARG A 258 11.25 7.68 -11.97
N THR A 259 11.59 7.21 -13.17
CA THR A 259 12.79 6.40 -13.39
C THR A 259 13.92 7.34 -13.81
N ASP A 260 14.89 7.51 -12.92
CA ASP A 260 16.12 8.29 -13.10
C ASP A 260 17.16 7.43 -13.85
N ALA A 261 16.84 7.08 -15.10
CA ALA A 261 17.67 6.28 -15.98
C ALA A 261 19.00 6.98 -16.31
N ASP A 262 20.09 6.21 -16.40
CA ASP A 262 21.40 6.65 -16.88
C ASP A 262 21.88 5.65 -17.92
N ALA A 263 22.06 6.10 -19.17
CA ALA A 263 22.47 5.25 -20.28
C ALA A 263 23.86 4.59 -20.09
N ASN A 264 24.67 5.08 -19.14
CA ASN A 264 25.95 4.48 -18.78
C ASN A 264 25.84 3.46 -17.63
N ASP A 265 24.69 3.38 -16.97
CA ASP A 265 24.40 2.42 -15.93
C ASP A 265 24.02 1.07 -16.55
N PRO A 266 24.65 -0.05 -16.16
CA PRO A 266 24.28 -1.36 -16.67
C PRO A 266 22.91 -1.86 -16.17
N ARG A 267 22.27 -1.18 -15.22
CA ARG A 267 20.95 -1.49 -14.68
C ARG A 267 19.83 -1.10 -15.65
N THR A 268 18.62 -1.60 -15.39
CA THR A 268 17.44 -1.28 -16.21
C THR A 268 17.08 0.21 -16.16
N ASP A 269 16.71 0.77 -17.31
CA ASP A 269 16.15 2.13 -17.44
C ASP A 269 14.62 2.15 -17.30
N SER A 270 14.03 1.00 -16.96
CA SER A 270 12.58 0.83 -16.85
C SER A 270 12.22 -0.14 -15.73
N ILE A 271 11.09 0.15 -15.09
CA ILE A 271 10.42 -0.74 -14.16
C ILE A 271 9.09 -1.16 -14.74
N GLY A 272 8.66 -2.40 -14.49
CA GLY A 272 7.28 -2.82 -14.66
C GLY A 272 6.37 -2.20 -13.60
N GLY A 273 5.20 -2.79 -13.39
CA GLY A 273 4.27 -2.39 -12.34
C GLY A 273 2.94 -1.83 -12.83
N ASP A 274 2.83 -1.49 -14.12
CA ASP A 274 1.54 -1.14 -14.71
C ASP A 274 0.65 -2.37 -14.76
N VAL A 275 -0.65 -2.19 -14.56
CA VAL A 275 -1.64 -3.26 -14.71
C VAL A 275 -1.94 -3.46 -16.20
N VAL A 276 -1.85 -4.69 -16.67
CA VAL A 276 -2.18 -5.07 -18.05
C VAL A 276 -3.43 -5.95 -18.08
N ALA A 277 -4.34 -5.65 -19.01
CA ALA A 277 -5.46 -6.50 -19.36
C ALA A 277 -5.72 -6.46 -20.87
N GLY A 278 -6.00 -7.61 -21.47
CA GLY A 278 -6.21 -7.70 -22.92
C GLY A 278 -5.00 -7.25 -23.77
N GLY A 279 -3.79 -7.32 -23.21
CA GLY A 279 -2.56 -6.87 -23.88
C GLY A 279 -2.31 -5.35 -23.83
N ALA A 280 -3.17 -4.58 -23.16
CA ALA A 280 -3.02 -3.12 -23.02
C ALA A 280 -2.85 -2.73 -21.54
N ILE A 281 -2.11 -1.63 -21.31
CA ILE A 281 -2.00 -1.00 -20.00
C ILE A 281 -3.34 -0.38 -19.62
N ILE A 282 -3.79 -0.63 -18.38
CA ILE A 282 -4.96 0.05 -17.81
C ILE A 282 -4.48 1.34 -17.15
N GLU A 283 -4.44 2.43 -17.90
CA GLU A 283 -3.87 3.72 -17.48
C GLU A 283 -4.39 4.22 -16.12
N GLY A 284 -5.67 4.01 -15.81
CA GLY A 284 -6.29 4.40 -14.53
C GLY A 284 -5.80 3.63 -13.30
N TRP A 285 -4.93 2.64 -13.46
CA TRP A 285 -4.31 1.90 -12.36
C TRP A 285 -2.88 2.34 -12.07
N GLY A 286 -2.25 3.16 -12.92
CA GLY A 286 -0.87 3.59 -12.69
C GLY A 286 0.07 2.42 -12.38
N LEU A 287 0.89 2.57 -11.34
CA LEU A 287 1.87 1.58 -10.88
C LEU A 287 1.33 0.69 -9.73
N HIS A 288 0.01 0.48 -9.68
CA HIS A 288 -0.70 -0.17 -8.56
C HIS A 288 -0.13 -1.52 -8.12
N LEU A 289 0.50 -2.29 -9.02
CA LEU A 289 1.10 -3.57 -8.64
C LEU A 289 2.30 -3.42 -7.71
N ILE A 290 2.95 -2.25 -7.72
CA ILE A 290 4.17 -1.95 -6.97
C ILE A 290 4.05 -0.73 -6.04
N ASP A 291 2.83 -0.26 -5.73
CA ASP A 291 2.61 0.90 -4.84
C ASP A 291 3.41 0.78 -3.53
N VAL A 292 3.44 -0.44 -2.95
CA VAL A 292 4.21 -0.76 -1.75
C VAL A 292 5.70 -0.92 -2.08
N ASN A 293 6.02 -1.75 -3.07
CA ASN A 293 7.38 -2.19 -3.38
C ASN A 293 8.32 -1.06 -3.82
N ALA A 294 7.79 -0.05 -4.51
CA ALA A 294 8.55 1.12 -4.94
C ALA A 294 9.10 1.94 -3.77
N VAL A 295 8.50 1.83 -2.58
CA VAL A 295 8.87 2.59 -1.37
C VAL A 295 9.05 1.70 -0.13
N LEU A 296 9.14 0.38 -0.32
CA LEU A 296 9.06 -0.57 0.80
C LEU A 296 10.22 -0.40 1.79
N GLY A 297 11.42 -0.08 1.32
CA GLY A 297 12.54 0.26 2.20
C GLY A 297 12.29 1.55 3.00
N ASP A 298 11.67 2.55 2.38
CA ASP A 298 11.33 3.83 3.03
C ASP A 298 10.29 3.60 4.14
N LEU A 299 9.28 2.74 3.90
CA LEU A 299 8.27 2.39 4.91
C LEU A 299 8.86 1.62 6.08
N VAL A 300 9.79 0.70 5.85
CA VAL A 300 10.46 -0.03 6.93
C VAL A 300 11.33 0.93 7.76
N ALA A 301 12.06 1.83 7.12
CA ALA A 301 12.85 2.85 7.82
C ALA A 301 11.96 3.80 8.63
N LEU A 302 10.87 4.28 8.03
CA LEU A 302 9.89 5.14 8.69
C LEU A 302 9.24 4.42 9.89
N GLY A 303 8.81 3.17 9.71
CA GLY A 303 8.22 2.36 10.78
C GLY A 303 9.18 2.13 11.94
N HIS A 304 10.47 1.97 11.65
CA HIS A 304 11.49 1.92 12.70
C HIS A 304 11.53 3.24 13.49
N HIS A 305 11.61 4.39 12.82
CA HIS A 305 11.66 5.70 13.51
C HIS A 305 10.40 6.01 14.31
N GLN A 306 9.22 5.74 13.75
CA GLN A 306 7.93 5.92 14.43
C GLN A 306 7.78 4.95 15.61
N GLY A 307 8.23 3.70 15.44
CA GLY A 307 8.25 2.70 16.51
C GLY A 307 9.12 3.13 17.70
N GLN A 308 10.35 3.60 17.42
CA GLN A 308 11.23 4.15 18.47
C GLN A 308 10.63 5.37 19.16
N ALA A 309 9.95 6.25 18.42
CA ALA A 309 9.28 7.41 19.00
C ALA A 309 8.13 7.01 19.93
N TRP A 310 7.31 6.05 19.50
CA TRP A 310 6.20 5.53 20.32
C TRP A 310 6.71 4.90 21.61
N LEU A 311 7.77 4.10 21.55
CA LEU A 311 8.39 3.47 22.72
C LEU A 311 8.95 4.50 23.71
N ALA A 312 9.51 5.59 23.19
CA ALA A 312 10.04 6.67 24.02
C ALA A 312 8.96 7.53 24.70
N SER A 313 7.72 7.49 24.22
CA SER A 313 6.57 8.23 24.80
C SER A 313 5.78 7.45 25.86
N ARG A 314 6.21 6.23 26.19
CA ARG A 314 5.49 5.28 27.05
C ARG A 314 5.96 5.32 28.50
#